data_AF-A0A9D0KJT4-F1
#
_entry.id   AF-A0A9D0KJT4-F1
#
_cell.length_a   1.000
_cell.length_b   1.000
_cell.length_c   1.000
_cell.angle_alpha   90.00
_cell.angle_beta   90.00
_cell.angle_gamma   90.00
#
_symmetry.space_group_name_H-M   'P 1'
#
loop_
_entity.id
_entity.type
_entity.pdbx_description
1 polymer ?
#
loop_
_entity_poly.entity_id
_entity_poly.type
_entity_poly.pdbx_seq_one_letter_code
_entity_poly.pdbx_strand_id
1 'polypeptide(L)'
;VLIYSVGVKGRVMAAFRPLGDRLFYLALSPGRNQKGAEAAGLKPAQLNGATTRYFLIGEQEAEAAWAQALEGGFTVVHASYHSPLTEKADVVLPAPVWYERTGHVTNLEGSTKPLHEVMPMPEGVRDDAEVLTALAAML
;
A
#
# COMPACT_ATOMS: atom_id res chain seq x y z
N VAL A 1 5.28 28.08 0.08
CA VAL A 1 4.92 26.65 0.09
C VAL A 1 3.51 26.51 0.66
N LEU A 2 2.65 25.70 0.03
CA LEU A 2 1.34 25.30 0.54
C LEU A 2 1.39 23.82 0.94
N ILE A 3 1.25 23.54 2.23
CA ILE A 3 1.18 22.18 2.77
C ILE A 3 -0.28 21.85 3.07
N TYR A 4 -0.76 20.69 2.59
CA TYR A 4 -2.17 20.29 2.74
C TYR A 4 -2.31 18.76 2.78
N SER A 5 -3.46 18.25 3.23
CA SER A 5 -3.74 16.80 3.31
C SER A 5 -5.15 16.47 2.80
N VAL A 6 -5.61 15.23 3.01
CA VAL A 6 -6.86 14.61 2.48
C VAL A 6 -8.17 15.33 2.84
N GLY A 7 -8.14 16.33 3.72
CA GLY A 7 -9.29 17.15 4.08
C GLY A 7 -9.40 18.50 3.37
N VAL A 8 -8.46 18.86 2.47
CA VAL A 8 -8.48 20.19 1.84
C VAL A 8 -9.68 20.34 0.91
N LYS A 9 -10.48 21.39 1.13
CA LYS A 9 -11.65 21.66 0.28
C LYS A 9 -11.20 22.23 -1.07
N GLY A 10 -11.88 21.85 -2.15
CA GLY A 10 -11.59 22.36 -3.50
C GLY A 10 -11.60 23.88 -3.60
N ARG A 11 -12.46 24.57 -2.84
CA ARG A 11 -12.49 26.04 -2.75
C ARG A 11 -11.18 26.65 -2.23
N VAL A 12 -10.53 25.96 -1.28
CA VAL A 12 -9.25 26.42 -0.71
C VAL A 12 -8.17 26.28 -1.76
N MET A 13 -8.09 25.13 -2.45
CA MET A 13 -7.14 24.92 -3.54
C MET A 13 -7.34 25.91 -4.69
N ALA A 14 -8.60 26.23 -5.02
CA ALA A 14 -8.93 27.21 -6.06
C ALA A 14 -8.42 28.62 -5.74
N ALA A 15 -8.47 29.04 -4.47
CA ALA A 15 -8.00 30.37 -4.04
C ALA A 15 -6.50 30.59 -4.27
N PHE A 16 -5.71 29.51 -4.31
CA PHE A 16 -4.26 29.57 -4.52
C PHE A 16 -3.84 29.40 -5.99
N ARG A 17 -4.75 29.02 -6.90
CA ARG A 17 -4.44 28.85 -8.33
C ARG A 17 -3.75 30.06 -8.99
N PRO A 18 -4.11 31.32 -8.69
CA PRO A 18 -3.45 32.49 -9.30
C PRO A 18 -1.95 32.63 -8.96
N LEU A 19 -1.46 31.91 -7.95
CA LEU A 19 -0.04 31.94 -7.61
C LEU A 19 0.81 31.12 -8.59
N GLY A 20 0.23 30.12 -9.26
CA GLY A 20 0.91 29.28 -10.24
C GLY A 20 2.23 28.73 -9.68
N ASP A 21 3.29 28.82 -10.47
CA ASP A 21 4.62 28.31 -10.13
C ASP A 21 5.32 29.06 -8.99
N ARG A 22 4.78 30.20 -8.54
CA ARG A 22 5.28 30.90 -7.35
C ARG A 22 4.91 30.17 -6.05
N LEU A 23 3.99 29.21 -6.11
CA LEU A 23 3.59 28.40 -4.98
C LEU A 23 4.01 26.95 -5.18
N PHE A 24 4.95 26.49 -4.35
CA PHE A 24 5.24 25.07 -4.23
C PHE A 24 4.12 24.37 -3.43
N TYR A 25 3.53 23.33 -4.01
CA TYR A 25 2.46 22.52 -3.42
C TYR A 25 3.02 21.22 -2.85
N LEU A 26 2.79 20.98 -1.56
CA LEU A 26 3.19 19.74 -0.88
C LEU A 26 1.96 19.05 -0.30
N ALA A 27 1.52 17.98 -0.97
CA ALA A 27 0.42 17.15 -0.51
C ALA A 27 0.92 16.09 0.49
N LEU A 28 0.41 16.13 1.71
CA LEU A 28 0.58 15.11 2.74
C LEU A 28 -0.39 13.96 2.45
N SER A 29 0.09 12.99 1.68
CA SER A 29 -0.60 11.73 1.44
C SER A 29 -0.57 10.84 2.70
N PRO A 30 -1.65 10.11 3.00
CA PRO A 30 -1.65 9.12 4.07
C PRO A 30 -0.84 7.86 3.70
N GLY A 31 -0.60 7.60 2.41
CA GLY A 31 0.15 6.44 1.93
C GLY A 31 1.65 6.72 1.82
N ARG A 32 2.47 5.79 2.35
CA ARG A 32 3.93 5.91 2.38
C ARG A 32 4.58 6.02 0.99
N ASN A 33 4.05 5.29 0.01
CA ASN A 33 4.52 5.28 -1.39
C ASN A 33 3.35 5.52 -2.38
N GLN A 34 2.36 6.34 -2.00
CA GLN A 34 1.13 6.52 -2.81
C GLN A 34 1.44 7.04 -4.22
N LYS A 35 2.32 8.05 -4.34
CA LYS A 35 2.73 8.58 -5.65
C LYS A 35 3.39 7.52 -6.54
N GLY A 36 4.18 6.62 -5.94
CA GLY A 36 4.80 5.51 -6.66
C GLY A 36 3.78 4.48 -7.14
N ALA A 37 2.81 4.14 -6.28
CA ALA A 37 1.70 3.26 -6.64
C ALA A 37 0.84 3.83 -7.79
N GLU A 38 0.49 5.12 -7.71
CA GLU A 38 -0.24 5.82 -8.77
C GLU A 38 0.55 5.84 -10.08
N ALA A 39 1.86 6.12 -10.03
CA ALA A 39 2.73 6.10 -11.20
C ALA A 39 2.87 4.70 -11.82
N ALA A 40 2.79 3.63 -11.01
CA ALA A 40 2.73 2.25 -11.46
C ALA A 40 1.34 1.84 -12.01
N GLY A 41 0.36 2.76 -12.01
CA GLY A 41 -0.98 2.50 -12.52
C GLY A 41 -1.89 1.74 -11.55
N LEU A 42 -1.49 1.58 -10.28
CA LEU A 42 -2.34 0.99 -9.27
C LEU A 42 -3.53 1.90 -8.99
N LYS A 43 -4.71 1.30 -8.93
CA LYS A 43 -5.99 1.97 -8.67
C LYS A 43 -6.66 1.29 -7.48
N PRO A 44 -7.54 2.00 -6.75
CA PRO A 44 -8.38 1.37 -5.75
C PRO A 44 -9.10 0.16 -6.34
N ALA A 45 -8.86 -1.02 -5.76
CA ALA A 45 -9.53 -2.24 -6.18
C ALA A 45 -10.97 -2.25 -5.68
N GLN A 46 -11.89 -2.76 -6.50
CA GLN A 46 -13.25 -3.06 -6.09
C GLN A 46 -13.39 -4.58 -5.96
N LEU A 47 -14.16 -5.03 -4.97
CA LEU A 47 -14.51 -6.45 -4.89
C LEU A 47 -15.31 -6.83 -6.14
N ASN A 48 -14.84 -7.85 -6.85
CA ASN A 48 -15.37 -8.27 -8.15
C ASN A 48 -16.13 -9.61 -8.07
N GLY A 49 -16.57 -10.00 -6.86
CA GLY A 49 -17.29 -11.25 -6.64
C GLY A 49 -16.45 -12.52 -6.76
N ALA A 50 -15.11 -12.41 -6.88
CA ALA A 50 -14.24 -13.58 -6.89
C ALA A 50 -14.41 -14.43 -5.61
N THR A 51 -14.41 -15.75 -5.80
CA THR A 51 -14.49 -16.74 -4.73
C THR A 51 -13.19 -16.88 -3.96
N THR A 52 -12.08 -16.43 -4.54
CA THR A 52 -10.77 -16.35 -3.89
C THR A 52 -10.33 -14.90 -3.82
N ARG A 53 -9.86 -14.46 -2.65
CA ARG A 53 -9.48 -13.07 -2.37
C ARG A 53 -8.08 -13.02 -1.78
N TYR A 54 -7.23 -12.22 -2.39
CA TYR A 54 -5.86 -12.00 -1.94
C TYR A 54 -5.72 -10.59 -1.39
N PHE A 55 -5.28 -10.49 -0.13
CA PHE A 55 -5.07 -9.23 0.58
C PHE A 55 -3.58 -9.03 0.82
N LEU A 56 -2.96 -8.12 0.08
CA LEU A 56 -1.61 -7.65 0.37
C LEU A 56 -1.67 -6.47 1.33
N ILE A 57 -1.51 -6.73 2.63
CA ILE A 57 -1.56 -5.68 3.66
C ILE A 57 -0.17 -5.28 4.15
N GLY A 58 0.82 -6.18 4.10
CA GLY A 58 2.17 -5.91 4.58
C GLY A 58 2.16 -5.43 6.03
N GLU A 59 2.71 -4.23 6.25
CA GLU A 59 2.80 -3.58 7.57
C GLU A 59 1.58 -2.73 7.95
N GLN A 60 0.58 -2.63 7.07
CA GLN A 60 -0.58 -1.79 7.31
C GLN A 60 -1.44 -2.38 8.41
N GLU A 61 -1.82 -1.53 9.38
CA GLU A 61 -2.80 -1.93 10.38
C GLU A 61 -4.14 -2.22 9.70
N ALA A 62 -4.71 -3.37 10.05
CA ALA A 62 -6.00 -3.83 9.56
C ALA A 62 -7.11 -2.84 9.95
N GLU A 63 -7.82 -2.30 8.96
CA GLU A 63 -9.01 -1.49 9.24
C GLU A 63 -10.20 -2.39 9.55
N ALA A 64 -10.99 -2.03 10.57
CA ALA A 64 -12.20 -2.78 10.94
C ALA A 64 -13.18 -2.96 9.76
N ALA A 65 -13.22 -1.98 8.84
CA ALA A 65 -14.04 -2.03 7.64
C ALA A 65 -13.64 -3.19 6.69
N TRP A 66 -12.41 -3.68 6.75
CA TRP A 66 -11.93 -4.76 5.88
C TRP A 66 -12.34 -6.15 6.37
N ALA A 67 -12.80 -6.27 7.62
CA ALA A 67 -13.27 -7.55 8.15
C ALA A 67 -14.42 -8.14 7.32
N GLN A 68 -15.34 -7.31 6.84
CA GLN A 68 -16.41 -7.72 5.93
C GLN A 68 -15.89 -8.16 4.57
N ALA A 69 -14.77 -7.61 4.11
CA ALA A 69 -14.15 -8.01 2.84
C ALA A 69 -13.57 -9.43 2.90
N LEU A 70 -13.36 -10.01 4.09
CA LEU A 70 -12.99 -11.41 4.25
C LEU A 70 -14.18 -12.38 4.12
N GLU A 71 -15.43 -11.90 4.21
CA GLU A 71 -16.59 -12.79 4.26
C GLU A 71 -17.02 -13.31 2.89
N GLY A 72 -17.30 -14.62 2.78
CA GLY A 72 -17.93 -15.21 1.59
C GLY A 72 -16.98 -15.62 0.46
N GLY A 73 -15.71 -15.91 0.77
CA GLY A 73 -14.75 -16.52 -0.17
C GLY A 73 -13.55 -17.12 0.57
N PHE A 74 -12.70 -17.84 -0.16
CA PHE A 74 -11.39 -18.30 0.33
C PHE A 74 -10.42 -17.13 0.37
N THR A 75 -9.78 -16.91 1.51
CA THR A 75 -9.01 -15.69 1.80
C THR A 75 -7.54 -16.01 2.05
N VAL A 76 -6.68 -15.26 1.35
CA VAL A 76 -5.24 -15.28 1.54
C VAL A 76 -4.80 -13.90 2.01
N VAL A 77 -4.23 -13.80 3.21
CA VAL A 77 -3.75 -12.54 3.78
C VAL A 77 -2.22 -12.56 3.82
N HIS A 78 -1.58 -11.63 3.11
CA HIS A 78 -0.14 -11.45 3.07
C HIS A 78 0.26 -10.25 3.96
N ALA A 79 0.84 -10.54 5.12
CA ALA A 79 0.99 -9.59 6.22
C ALA A 79 2.30 -9.76 7.01
N SER A 80 2.81 -8.65 7.55
CA SER A 80 4.00 -8.64 8.41
C SER A 80 3.68 -8.84 9.90
N TYR A 81 2.43 -8.60 10.29
CA TYR A 81 2.00 -8.64 11.70
C TYR A 81 0.71 -9.43 11.87
N HIS A 82 0.58 -10.05 13.04
CA HIS A 82 -0.69 -10.63 13.48
C HIS A 82 -1.74 -9.54 13.66
N SER A 83 -2.96 -9.82 13.20
CA SER A 83 -4.11 -8.94 13.27
C SER A 83 -5.42 -9.74 13.25
N PRO A 84 -6.58 -9.11 13.55
CA PRO A 84 -7.88 -9.76 13.37
C PRO A 84 -8.14 -10.24 11.94
N LEU A 85 -7.48 -9.67 10.91
CA LEU A 85 -7.58 -10.17 9.53
C LEU A 85 -6.84 -11.50 9.37
N THR A 86 -5.61 -11.60 9.88
CA THR A 86 -4.81 -12.83 9.78
C THR A 86 -5.41 -13.98 10.60
N GLU A 87 -6.09 -13.67 11.71
CA GLU A 87 -6.78 -14.68 12.53
C GLU A 87 -7.99 -15.32 11.81
N LYS A 88 -8.62 -14.58 10.90
CA LYS A 88 -9.80 -15.01 10.15
C LYS A 88 -9.48 -15.56 8.76
N ALA A 89 -8.24 -15.41 8.31
CA ALA A 89 -7.83 -15.82 6.97
C ALA A 89 -7.74 -17.35 6.87
N ASP A 90 -8.07 -17.90 5.69
CA ASP A 90 -7.85 -19.32 5.41
C ASP A 90 -6.35 -19.64 5.25
N VAL A 91 -5.60 -18.69 4.67
CA VAL A 91 -4.14 -18.76 4.52
C VAL A 91 -3.52 -17.44 4.91
N VAL A 92 -2.46 -17.51 5.70
CA VAL A 92 -1.59 -16.37 6.00
C VAL A 92 -0.24 -16.59 5.33
N LEU A 93 0.19 -15.62 4.52
CA LEU A 93 1.54 -15.54 3.98
C LEU A 93 2.32 -14.48 4.76
N PRO A 94 3.58 -14.72 5.13
CA PRO A 94 4.37 -13.74 5.86
C PRO A 94 5.01 -12.72 4.89
N ALA A 95 4.82 -11.44 5.16
CA ALA A 95 5.35 -10.34 4.36
C ALA A 95 6.53 -9.63 5.05
N PRO A 96 7.55 -9.17 4.31
CA PRO A 96 8.67 -8.44 4.89
C PRO A 96 8.26 -7.02 5.30
N VAL A 97 8.91 -6.49 6.33
CA VAL A 97 8.74 -5.08 6.75
C VAL A 97 9.62 -4.14 5.93
N TRP A 98 9.41 -2.82 6.00
CA TRP A 98 10.07 -1.87 5.08
C TRP A 98 11.60 -1.94 5.10
N TYR A 99 12.20 -2.19 6.27
CA TYR A 99 13.66 -2.20 6.45
C TYR A 99 14.32 -3.53 6.06
N GLU A 100 13.53 -4.53 5.67
CA GLU A 100 14.00 -5.83 5.15
C GLU A 100 14.02 -5.88 3.63
N ARG A 101 13.64 -4.77 2.97
CA ARG A 101 13.40 -4.73 1.53
C ARG A 101 14.49 -3.97 0.80
N THR A 102 14.72 -4.36 -0.45
CA THR A 102 15.46 -3.55 -1.42
C THR A 102 14.51 -3.09 -2.52
N GLY A 103 14.60 -1.83 -2.94
CA GLY A 103 13.75 -1.31 -3.99
C GLY A 103 13.77 0.20 -4.08
N HIS A 104 12.61 0.79 -4.38
CA HIS A 104 12.46 2.22 -4.49
C HIS A 104 11.12 2.69 -3.94
N VAL A 105 11.12 3.88 -3.35
CA VAL A 105 9.91 4.59 -2.90
C VAL A 105 9.87 5.98 -3.53
N THR A 106 8.69 6.44 -3.91
CA THR A 106 8.47 7.79 -4.41
C THR A 106 7.92 8.66 -3.29
N ASN A 107 8.69 9.67 -2.90
CA ASN A 107 8.34 10.56 -1.79
C ASN A 107 7.22 11.55 -2.15
N LEU A 108 6.83 12.38 -1.18
CA LEU A 108 5.74 13.35 -1.34
C LEU A 108 6.03 14.43 -2.40
N GLU A 109 7.29 14.73 -2.69
CA GLU A 109 7.68 15.64 -3.77
C GLU A 109 7.64 14.96 -5.15
N GLY A 110 7.53 13.63 -5.22
CA GLY A 110 7.59 12.86 -6.46
C GLY A 110 9.00 12.40 -6.84
N SER A 111 10.00 12.57 -5.96
CA SER A 111 11.33 12.01 -6.16
C SER A 111 11.33 10.54 -5.75
N THR A 112 11.75 9.68 -6.67
CA THR A 112 12.10 8.30 -6.37
C THR A 112 13.40 8.25 -5.57
N LYS A 113 13.40 7.47 -4.48
CA LYS A 113 14.54 7.25 -3.59
C LYS A 113 14.79 5.74 -3.46
N PRO A 114 16.05 5.30 -3.37
CA PRO A 114 16.34 3.90 -3.13
C PRO A 114 15.89 3.50 -1.72
N LEU A 115 15.44 2.27 -1.60
CA LEU A 115 15.20 1.55 -0.36
C LEU A 115 16.25 0.46 -0.27
N HIS A 116 17.00 0.45 0.83
CA HIS A 116 18.07 -0.51 1.06
C HIS A 116 17.71 -1.39 2.25
N GLU A 117 18.02 -2.67 2.12
CA GLU A 117 17.92 -3.63 3.22
C GLU A 117 18.81 -3.18 4.39
N VAL A 118 18.24 -3.18 5.59
CA VAL A 118 18.93 -2.90 6.85
C VAL A 118 19.09 -4.20 7.65
N MET A 119 18.10 -5.09 7.58
CA MET A 119 18.15 -6.41 8.19
C MET A 119 17.68 -7.46 7.17
N PRO A 120 18.24 -8.68 7.20
CA PRO A 120 17.76 -9.75 6.34
C PRO A 120 16.31 -10.11 6.71
N MET A 121 15.54 -10.54 5.71
CA MET A 121 14.22 -11.12 5.94
C MET A 121 14.31 -12.35 6.87
N PRO A 122 13.35 -12.56 7.78
CA PRO A 122 13.27 -13.77 8.59
C PRO A 122 13.15 -15.04 7.75
N GLU A 123 13.51 -16.18 8.32
CA GLU A 123 13.38 -17.48 7.64
C GLU A 123 11.94 -17.71 7.16
N GLY A 124 11.80 -18.08 5.88
CA GLY A 124 10.50 -18.34 5.25
C GLY A 124 9.77 -17.11 4.73
N VAL A 125 10.24 -15.89 5.02
CA VAL A 125 9.71 -14.65 4.43
C VAL A 125 10.33 -14.43 3.05
N ARG A 126 9.52 -13.96 2.11
CA ARG A 126 9.92 -13.69 0.70
C ARG A 126 9.45 -12.30 0.30
N ASP A 127 10.09 -11.72 -0.72
CA ASP A 127 9.64 -10.44 -1.26
C ASP A 127 8.22 -10.54 -1.83
N ASP A 128 7.45 -9.46 -1.73
CA ASP A 128 6.08 -9.39 -2.25
C ASP A 128 6.01 -9.74 -3.74
N ALA A 129 6.98 -9.30 -4.54
CA ALA A 129 7.03 -9.60 -5.97
C ALA A 129 7.30 -11.09 -6.23
N GLU A 130 8.13 -11.74 -5.41
CA GLU A 130 8.40 -13.17 -5.52
C GLU A 130 7.15 -13.98 -5.21
N VAL A 131 6.46 -13.66 -4.11
CA VAL A 131 5.21 -14.31 -3.71
C VAL A 131 4.14 -14.15 -4.80
N LEU A 132 3.95 -12.93 -5.30
CA LEU A 132 2.98 -12.65 -6.37
C LEU A 132 3.32 -13.39 -7.66
N THR A 133 4.61 -13.46 -8.03
CA THR A 133 5.06 -14.19 -9.22
C THR A 133 4.79 -15.69 -9.09
N ALA A 134 5.09 -16.26 -7.93
CA ALA A 134 4.84 -17.67 -7.65
C ALA A 134 3.34 -18.00 -7.69
N LEU A 135 2.50 -17.15 -7.10
CA LEU A 135 1.05 -17.32 -7.14
C LEU A 135 0.49 -17.17 -8.56
N ALA A 136 0.98 -16.19 -9.33
CA ALA A 136 0.55 -15.99 -10.71
C ALA A 136 0.88 -17.19 -11.61
N ALA A 137 1.99 -17.89 -11.35
CA ALA A 137 2.36 -19.11 -12.07
C ALA A 137 1.46 -20.33 -11.76
N MET A 138 0.58 -20.23 -10.75
CA MET A 138 -0.39 -21.27 -10.38
C MET A 138 -1.78 -21.02 -10.96
N LEU A 139 -1.99 -19.91 -11.67
CA LEU A 139 -3.26 -19.53 -12.33
C LEU A 139 -3.25 -19.91 -13.80
#